data_AF-M1D363-F1
#
_entry.id   AF-M1D363-F1
#
_cell.length_a   1.000
_cell.length_b   1.000
_cell.length_c   1.000
_cell.angle_alpha   90.00
_cell.angle_beta   90.00
_cell.angle_gamma   90.00
#
_symmetry.space_group_name_H-M   'P 1'
#
loop_
_entity.id
_entity.type
_entity.pdbx_description
1 polymer ?
#
loop_
_entity_poly.entity_id
_entity_poly.type
_entity_poly.pdbx_seq_one_letter_code
_entity_poly.pdbx_strand_id
1 'polypeptide(L)' 'MRYLKPSNLFHELLKSNALASCRILGLDVGDKYVGLAVSDTTNKVASPLA' A
#
# COMPACT_ATOMS: atom_id res chain seq x y z
N MET A 1 -7.00 13.22 10.03
CA MET A 1 -5.98 12.19 9.72
C MET A 1 -4.63 12.67 10.23
N ARG A 2 -3.79 11.80 10.77
CA ARG A 2 -2.45 12.18 11.22
C ARG A 2 -1.51 12.13 10.02
N TYR A 3 -0.74 13.20 9.79
CA TYR A 3 0.31 13.18 8.79
C TYR A 3 1.37 12.13 9.17
N LEU A 4 1.54 11.12 8.31
CA LEU A 4 2.66 10.18 8.37
C LEU A 4 3.62 10.51 7.25
N LYS A 5 4.91 10.50 7.57
CA LYS A 5 5.94 10.49 6.53
C LYS A 5 5.75 9.26 5.63
N PRO A 6 5.89 9.38 4.30
CA PRO A 6 5.71 8.26 3.37
C PRO A 6 6.54 7.01 3.72
N SER A 7 7.76 7.20 4.21
CA SER A 7 8.63 6.11 4.68
C SER A 7 8.04 5.35 5.88
N ASN A 8 7.41 6.07 6.81
CA ASN A 8 6.82 5.47 8.01
C ASN A 8 5.54 4.71 7.65
N LEU A 9 4.75 5.26 6.71
CA LEU A 9 3.59 4.57 6.15
C LEU A 9 4.00 3.24 5.51
N PHE A 10 5.06 3.23 4.69
CA PHE A 10 5.59 2.02 4.07
C PHE A 10 6.05 0.98 5.12
N HIS A 11 6.78 1.39 6.15
CA HIS A 11 7.21 0.48 7.21
C HIS A 11 6.03 -0.08 8.03
N GLU A 12 5.02 0.72 8.34
CA GLU A 12 3.82 0.24 9.04
C GLU A 12 3.02 -0.74 8.17
N LEU A 13 2.91 -0.49 6.87
CA LEU A 13 2.31 -1.42 5.91
C LEU A 13 3.07 -2.74 5.84
N LEU A 14 4.41 -2.72 5.78
CA LEU A 14 5.22 -3.93 5.78
C LEU A 14 5.10 -4.74 7.08
N LYS A 15 4.90 -4.08 8.23
CA LYS A 15 4.67 -4.75 9.51
C LYS A 15 3.27 -5.35 9.60
N SER A 16 2.31 -4.78 8.88
CA SER A 16 0.98 -5.37 8.80
C SER A 16 1.06 -6.64 7.96
N ASN A 17 0.74 -7.79 8.57
CA ASN A 17 0.68 -9.08 7.87
C ASN A 17 -0.37 -9.12 6.75
N ALA A 18 -1.08 -8.02 6.49
CA ALA A 18 -2.00 -7.85 5.37
C ALA A 18 -1.32 -7.99 3.99
N LEU A 19 0.01 -7.81 3.94
CA LEU A 19 0.80 -7.87 2.70
C LEU A 19 1.75 -9.07 2.63
N ALA A 20 1.60 -10.08 3.49
CA ALA A 20 2.56 -11.20 3.58
C ALA A 20 2.82 -11.93 2.24
N SER A 21 1.92 -11.84 1.26
CA SER A 21 2.12 -12.36 -0.10
C SER A 21 2.11 -11.30 -1.22
N CYS A 22 1.94 -10.02 -0.92
CA CYS A 22 1.69 -8.97 -1.92
C CYS A 22 2.69 -7.82 -1.76
N ARG A 23 3.15 -7.22 -2.88
CA ARG A 23 4.10 -6.10 -2.87
C ARG A 23 3.39 -4.78 -3.11
N ILE A 24 3.83 -3.71 -2.46
CA ILE A 24 3.32 -2.36 -2.77
C ILE A 24 3.86 -1.94 -4.14
N LEU A 25 2.96 -1.55 -5.04
CA LEU A 25 3.30 -1.13 -6.39
C LEU A 25 3.12 0.38 -6.60
N GLY A 26 2.20 1.02 -5.89
CA GLY A 26 1.95 2.44 -6.05
C GLY A 26 1.06 3.03 -4.96
N LEU A 27 1.21 4.32 -4.72
CA LEU A 27 0.43 5.10 -3.77
C LEU A 27 -0.13 6.32 -4.49
N ASP A 28 -1.45 6.46 -4.53
CA ASP A 28 -2.14 7.63 -5.06
C ASP A 28 -2.75 8.41 -3.88
N VAL A 29 -2.43 9.70 -3.77
CA VAL A 29 -2.87 10.53 -2.65
C VAL A 29 -3.66 11.71 -3.20
N GLY A 30 -4.97 11.67 -2.98
CA GLY A 30 -5.87 12.77 -3.25
C GLY A 30 -6.25 13.52 -1.98
N ASP A 31 -6.91 14.66 -2.15
CA ASP A 31 -7.32 15.53 -1.04
C ASP A 31 -8.29 14.86 -0.04
N LYS A 32 -8.99 13.80 -0.49
CA LYS A 32 -9.99 13.06 0.29
C LYS A 32 -9.76 11.55 0.34
N TYR A 33 -8.69 11.05 -0.29
CA TYR A 33 -8.47 9.62 -0.41
C TYR A 33 -6.99 9.27 -0.46
N VAL A 34 -6.69 8.04 -0.04
CA VAL A 34 -5.40 7.40 -0.25
C VAL A 34 -5.68 6.06 -0.92
N GLY A 35 -5.28 5.93 -2.18
CA GLY A 35 -5.33 4.68 -2.92
C GLY A 35 -3.98 3.97 -2.83
N LEU A 36 -3.99 2.67 -2.55
CA LEU A 36 -2.79 1.85 -2.52
C LEU A 36 -2.95 0.75 -3.56
N ALA A 37 -1.98 0.58 -4.45
CA ALA A 37 -1.93 -0.53 -5.40
C ALA A 37 -0.95 -1.59 -4.90
N VAL A 38 -1.38 -2.84 -4.91
CA VAL A 38 -0.59 -3.99 -4.48
C VAL A 38 -0.51 -5.04 -5.59
N SER A 39 0.56 -5.81 -5.60
CA SER A 39 0.69 -6.96 -6.49
C SER A 39 -0.18 -8.10 -6.01
N ASP A 40 -0.59 -8.99 -6.91
CA ASP A 40 -1.02 -10.33 -6.53
C ASP A 40 0.15 -11.16 -5.99
N THR A 41 -0.16 -12.38 -5.52
CA THR A 41 0.84 -13.30 -4.94
C THR A 41 1.89 -13.76 -5.92
N THR A 42 1.62 -13.66 -7.23
CA THR A 42 2.56 -14.02 -8.29
C THR A 42 3.24 -12.82 -8.93
N ASN A 43 2.97 -11.60 -8.44
CA ASN A 43 3.52 -10.34 -8.94
C ASN A 43 3.32 -10.12 -10.46
N LYS A 44 2.15 -10.53 -10.96
CA LYS A 44 1.71 -10.40 -12.36
C LYS A 44 0.64 -9.34 -12.56
N VAL A 45 -0.15 -9.03 -11.54
CA VAL A 45 -1.30 -8.12 -11.63
C VAL A 45 -1.25 -7.08 -10.53
N ALA A 46 -1.48 -5.82 -10.89
CA ALA A 46 -1.70 -4.75 -9.93
C ALA A 46 -3.19 -4.71 -9.57
N SER A 47 -3.50 -4.80 -8.28
CA SER A 47 -4.85 -4.69 -7.74
C SER A 47 -4.93 -3.53 -6.74
N PRO A 48 -6.03 -2.76 -6.71
CA PRO A 48 -6.25 -1.79 -5.65
C PRO A 48 -6.40 -2.52 -4.31
N LEU A 49 -5.72 -2.03 -3.28
CA LEU A 49 -5.93 -2.45 -1.90
C LEU A 49 -7.16 -1.69 -1.38
N ALA A 50 -8.26 -2.43 -1.23
CA ALA A 50 -9.54 -1.93 -0.71
C ALA A 50 -9.49 -1.71 0.81
#